data_AF-A0A0D7CJD6-F1
#
_entry.id   AF-A0A0D7CJD6-F1
#
_cell.length_a   1.000
_cell.length_b   1.000
_cell.length_c   1.000
_cell.angle_alpha   90.00
_cell.angle_beta   90.00
_cell.angle_gamma   90.00
#
_symmetry.space_group_name_H-M   'P 1'
#
loop_
_entity.id
_entity.type
_entity.pdbx_description
1 polymer ?
#
loop_
_entity_poly.entity_id
_entity_poly.type
_entity_poly.pdbx_seq_one_letter_code
_entity_poly.pdbx_strand_id
1 'polypeptide(L)'
;MTPHRGSSAGGPRPRPVIRLPHEQELFARGRGVQDHIADVITAFAGSMVFVYVHMVWFAGWIMINEGIFGQAAVFDPFPFGLLTMIVSLEAIFLSTFVMVSQNRQAARDTIRADLNFEASVRSEVWSTNLGRALGLDPEEIERQTQELLATSRARMNSELGRQRP
;
A
#
# COMPACT_ATOMS: atom_id res chain seq x y z
N MET A 1 25.39 -16.72 -62.69
CA MET A 1 26.27 -15.88 -61.86
C MET A 1 25.45 -14.71 -61.32
N THR A 2 25.51 -14.55 -60.00
CA THR A 2 24.80 -13.68 -59.04
C THR A 2 24.86 -12.17 -59.37
N PRO A 3 24.00 -11.31 -58.77
CA PRO A 3 24.27 -10.85 -57.41
C PRO A 3 23.05 -10.85 -56.46
N HIS A 4 23.28 -11.41 -55.28
CA HIS A 4 22.64 -10.98 -54.04
C HIS A 4 22.83 -9.47 -53.84
N ARG A 5 21.73 -8.71 -53.71
CA ARG A 5 21.67 -7.52 -52.83
C ARG A 5 21.06 -8.01 -51.51
N GLY A 6 21.59 -7.69 -50.34
CA GLY A 6 22.27 -6.47 -49.96
C GLY A 6 21.47 -5.87 -48.81
N SER A 7 21.99 -6.09 -47.60
CA SER A 7 21.51 -5.71 -46.27
C SER A 7 21.05 -4.24 -46.11
N SER A 8 20.23 -4.00 -45.06
CA SER A 8 20.00 -2.75 -44.28
C SER A 8 18.49 -2.44 -44.18
N ALA A 9 17.87 -2.27 -43.02
CA ALA A 9 18.36 -1.55 -41.85
C ALA A 9 17.77 -2.13 -40.56
N GLY A 10 18.64 -2.68 -39.71
CA GLY A 10 18.35 -2.86 -38.28
C GLY A 10 18.42 -1.50 -37.59
N GLY A 11 17.44 -0.63 -37.83
CA GLY A 11 17.25 0.55 -36.99
C GLY A 11 16.93 0.09 -35.56
N PRO A 12 17.38 0.81 -34.51
CA PRO A 12 16.97 0.51 -33.14
C PRO A 12 15.45 0.45 -33.10
N ARG A 13 14.89 -0.73 -32.83
CA ARG A 13 13.44 -0.86 -32.64
C ARG A 13 13.06 0.14 -31.54
N PRO A 14 12.09 1.04 -31.77
CA PRO A 14 11.66 1.97 -30.75
C PRO A 14 11.27 1.14 -29.53
N ARG A 15 12.05 1.28 -28.45
CA ARG A 15 11.70 0.63 -27.18
C ARG A 15 10.34 1.16 -26.81
N PRO A 16 9.33 0.31 -26.54
CA PRO A 16 8.07 0.79 -26.00
C PRO A 16 8.41 1.47 -24.68
N VAL A 17 8.44 2.80 -24.70
CA VAL A 17 8.51 3.60 -23.50
C VAL A 17 7.16 3.38 -22.86
N ILE A 18 7.09 2.45 -21.91
CA ILE A 18 5.95 2.30 -21.03
C ILE A 18 5.93 3.60 -20.22
N ARG A 19 5.29 4.62 -20.79
CA ARG A 19 4.90 5.82 -20.06
C ARG A 19 3.81 5.34 -19.13
N LEU A 20 4.15 5.01 -17.88
CA LEU A 20 3.15 4.92 -16.81
C LEU A 20 2.52 6.31 -16.74
N PRO A 21 1.26 6.49 -17.18
CA PRO A 21 0.66 7.80 -17.17
C PRO A 21 0.41 8.21 -15.71
N HIS A 22 0.93 9.37 -15.35
CA HIS A 22 0.15 10.40 -14.65
C HIS A 22 -0.36 10.16 -13.21
N GLU A 23 0.06 9.12 -12.47
CA GLU A 23 -0.30 9.03 -11.04
C GLU A 23 0.12 10.31 -10.28
N GLN A 24 1.34 10.79 -10.52
CA GLN A 24 1.85 11.95 -9.78
C GLN A 24 1.31 13.29 -10.29
N GLU A 25 1.01 13.42 -11.59
CA GLU A 25 0.59 14.69 -12.18
C GLU A 25 -0.90 15.01 -11.99
N LEU A 26 -1.78 14.00 -11.90
CA LEU A 26 -3.21 14.22 -11.63
C LEU A 26 -3.48 14.66 -10.19
N PHE A 27 -2.76 14.11 -9.21
CA PHE A 27 -2.91 14.50 -7.80
C PHE A 27 -2.09 15.75 -7.42
N ALA A 28 -1.08 16.13 -8.21
CA ALA A 28 -0.21 17.27 -7.88
C ALA A 28 -0.80 18.65 -8.25
N ARG A 29 -1.82 18.72 -9.12
CA ARG A 29 -2.29 19.99 -9.71
C ARG A 29 -3.15 20.87 -8.81
N GLY A 30 -3.36 20.53 -7.54
CA GLY A 30 -4.20 21.32 -6.63
C GLY A 30 -3.82 21.22 -5.16
N ARG A 31 -2.53 21.04 -4.82
CA ARG A 31 -2.13 20.94 -3.40
C ARG A 31 -2.13 22.31 -2.74
N GLY A 32 -3.17 22.60 -1.96
CA GLY A 32 -3.19 23.72 -1.04
C GLY A 32 -2.26 23.48 0.16
N VAL A 33 -1.94 24.54 0.91
CA VAL A 33 -1.18 24.43 2.17
C VAL A 33 -1.88 23.47 3.17
N GLN A 34 -3.21 23.42 3.13
CA GLN A 34 -4.02 22.51 3.96
C GLN A 34 -3.77 21.03 3.65
N ASP A 35 -3.60 20.66 2.38
CA ASP A 35 -3.31 19.27 1.99
C ASP A 35 -1.94 18.84 2.49
N HIS A 36 -0.97 19.75 2.48
CA HIS A 36 0.37 19.47 2.98
C HIS A 36 0.37 19.25 4.50
N ILE A 37 -0.37 20.07 5.24
CA ILE A 37 -0.55 19.89 6.68
C ILE A 37 -1.27 18.58 6.98
N ALA A 38 -2.33 18.25 6.23
CA ALA A 38 -3.04 16.98 6.38
C ALA A 38 -2.14 15.78 6.10
N ASP A 39 -1.25 15.85 5.11
CA ASP A 39 -0.26 14.81 4.79
C ASP A 39 0.73 14.58 5.93
N VAL A 40 1.24 15.66 6.52
CA VAL A 40 2.17 15.58 7.65
C VAL A 40 1.50 14.99 8.88
N ILE A 41 0.29 15.46 9.23
CA ILE A 41 -0.48 14.94 10.37
C ILE A 41 -0.81 13.47 10.15
N THR A 42 -1.21 13.10 8.94
CA THR A 42 -1.49 11.72 8.56
C THR A 42 -0.26 10.81 8.74
N ALA A 43 0.89 11.24 8.24
CA ALA A 43 2.12 10.48 8.34
C ALA A 43 2.59 10.33 9.79
N PHE A 44 2.40 11.39 10.60
CA PHE A 44 2.71 11.37 12.03
C PHE A 44 1.78 10.47 12.83
N ALA A 45 0.46 10.57 12.61
CA ALA A 45 -0.57 9.76 13.26
C ALA A 45 -0.43 8.26 12.97
N GLY A 46 0.06 7.89 11.78
CA GLY A 46 0.33 6.50 11.42
C GLY A 46 1.66 5.94 11.94
N SER A 47 2.46 6.73 12.67
CA SER A 47 3.81 6.35 13.11
C SER A 47 3.86 5.87 14.56
N MET A 48 4.75 4.92 14.85
CA MET A 48 5.09 4.51 16.22
C MET A 48 5.64 5.66 17.08
N VAL A 49 6.24 6.68 16.47
CA VAL A 49 6.79 7.84 17.18
C VAL A 49 5.69 8.60 17.93
N PHE A 50 4.48 8.68 17.38
CA PHE A 50 3.33 9.31 18.01
C PHE A 50 3.01 8.68 19.38
N VAL A 51 3.03 7.35 19.45
CA VAL A 51 2.73 6.58 20.66
C VAL A 51 3.78 6.85 21.75
N TYR A 52 5.06 6.86 21.39
CA TYR A 52 6.14 7.13 22.34
C TYR A 52 6.07 8.56 22.90
N VAL A 53 5.78 9.55 22.05
CA VAL A 53 5.61 10.95 22.48
C VAL A 53 4.45 11.07 23.48
N HIS A 54 3.30 10.44 23.19
CA HIS A 54 2.15 10.45 24.11
C HIS A 54 2.45 9.75 25.42
N MET A 55 3.17 8.63 25.38
CA MET A 55 3.56 7.89 26.59
C MET A 55 4.43 8.75 27.51
N VAL A 56 5.44 9.43 26.96
CA VAL A 56 6.32 10.34 27.74
C VAL A 56 5.55 11.55 28.24
N TRP A 57 4.67 12.13 27.41
CA TRP A 57 3.81 13.25 27.79
C TRP A 57 2.89 12.89 28.97
N PHE A 58 2.18 11.76 28.91
CA PHE A 58 1.31 11.31 29.99
C PHE A 58 2.09 10.98 31.26
N ALA A 59 3.22 10.27 31.14
CA ALA A 59 4.07 9.99 32.29
C ALA A 59 4.56 11.28 32.95
N GLY A 60 5.01 12.26 32.15
CA GLY A 60 5.43 13.57 32.65
C GLY A 60 4.29 14.34 33.33
N TRP A 61 3.08 14.33 32.75
CA TRP A 61 1.91 15.00 33.34
C TRP A 61 1.53 14.41 34.70
N ILE A 62 1.49 13.07 34.79
CA ILE A 62 1.18 12.37 36.04
C ILE A 62 2.25 12.67 37.09
N MET A 63 3.53 12.56 36.74
CA MET A 63 4.65 12.87 37.65
C MET A 63 4.59 14.31 38.20
N ILE A 64 4.24 15.30 37.37
CA ILE A 64 4.09 16.69 37.81
C ILE A 64 2.89 16.83 38.77
N ASN A 65 1.74 16.23 38.43
CA ASN A 65 0.50 16.37 39.20
C ASN A 65 0.44 15.47 40.46
N GLU A 66 1.29 14.45 40.57
CA GLU A 66 1.50 13.69 41.83
C GLU A 66 2.28 14.50 42.89
N GLY A 67 2.67 15.74 42.57
CA GLY A 67 3.28 16.64 43.54
C GLY A 67 4.78 16.43 43.73
N ILE A 68 5.45 15.76 42.78
CA ILE A 68 6.92 15.60 42.77
C ILE A 68 7.63 16.97 42.81
N PHE A 69 7.01 18.01 42.27
CA PHE A 69 7.52 19.39 42.28
C PHE A 69 6.88 20.29 43.37
N GLY A 70 6.09 19.72 44.30
CA GLY A 70 5.42 20.41 45.41
C GLY A 70 3.91 20.60 45.23
N GLN A 71 3.17 20.69 46.35
CA GLN A 71 1.69 20.79 46.35
C GLN A 71 1.14 22.06 45.66
N ALA A 72 1.98 23.09 45.47
CA ALA A 72 1.60 24.30 44.72
C ALA A 72 1.60 24.11 43.19
N ALA A 73 2.21 23.03 42.68
CA ALA A 73 2.27 22.71 41.25
C ALA A 73 1.19 21.70 40.82
N VAL A 74 0.36 21.21 41.76
CA VAL A 74 -0.75 20.30 41.47
C VAL A 74 -1.91 21.11 40.89
N PHE A 75 -2.08 21.04 39.58
CA PHE A 75 -3.13 21.78 38.85
C PHE A 75 -4.30 20.88 38.41
N ASP A 76 -4.04 19.58 38.20
CA ASP A 76 -5.03 18.58 37.78
C ASP A 76 -5.02 17.39 38.75
N PRO A 77 -5.73 17.49 39.91
CA PRO A 77 -5.82 16.41 40.87
C PRO A 77 -6.47 15.16 40.27
N PHE A 78 -6.10 13.98 40.79
CA PHE A 78 -6.78 12.73 40.46
C PHE A 78 -8.30 12.90 40.67
N PRO A 79 -9.14 12.70 39.63
CA PRO A 79 -8.98 11.81 38.48
C PRO A 79 -8.47 12.44 37.15
N PHE A 80 -7.67 13.51 37.16
CA PHE A 80 -7.09 14.16 35.97
C PHE A 80 -8.13 14.61 34.93
N GLY A 81 -9.06 15.47 35.36
CA GLY A 81 -10.16 15.93 34.52
C GLY A 81 -9.70 16.73 33.31
N LEU A 82 -8.68 17.57 33.46
CA LEU A 82 -8.17 18.41 32.37
C LEU A 82 -7.42 17.60 31.32
N LEU A 83 -6.55 16.68 31.74
CA LEU A 83 -5.89 15.74 30.83
C LEU A 83 -6.94 14.97 30.03
N THR A 84 -7.93 14.38 30.70
CA THR A 84 -8.97 13.57 30.04
C THR A 84 -9.76 14.38 29.01
N MET A 85 -10.10 15.64 29.33
CA MET A 85 -10.81 16.54 28.42
C MET A 85 -9.97 16.85 27.17
N ILE A 86 -8.70 17.22 27.34
CA ILE A 86 -7.79 17.55 26.23
C ILE A 86 -7.58 16.32 25.33
N VAL A 87 -7.29 15.16 25.92
CA VAL A 87 -7.07 13.91 25.18
C VAL A 87 -8.31 13.48 24.41
N SER A 88 -9.50 13.64 24.99
CA SER A 88 -10.75 13.31 24.30
C SER A 88 -10.96 14.17 23.05
N LEU A 89 -10.67 15.48 23.15
CA LEU A 89 -10.74 16.38 22.01
C LEU A 89 -9.68 16.03 20.95
N GLU A 90 -8.44 15.78 21.38
CA GLU A 90 -7.35 15.37 20.49
C GLU A 90 -7.67 14.08 19.74
N ALA A 91 -8.25 13.07 20.42
CA ALA A 91 -8.64 11.80 19.82
C ALA A 91 -9.70 11.95 18.71
N ILE A 92 -10.67 12.88 18.87
CA ILE A 92 -11.66 13.18 17.84
C ILE A 92 -10.98 13.75 16.58
N PHE A 93 -10.05 14.69 16.75
CA PHE A 93 -9.29 15.24 15.64
C PHE A 93 -8.44 14.16 14.96
N LEU A 94 -7.71 13.36 15.75
CA LEU A 94 -6.86 12.28 15.26
C LEU A 94 -7.68 11.26 14.44
N SER A 95 -8.80 10.79 14.98
CA SER A 95 -9.71 9.87 14.30
C SER A 95 -10.22 10.44 12.97
N THR A 96 -10.58 11.72 12.95
CA THR A 96 -11.01 12.41 11.73
C THR A 96 -9.89 12.48 10.69
N PHE A 97 -8.66 12.83 11.09
CA PHE A 97 -7.51 12.85 10.18
C PHE A 97 -7.16 11.46 9.65
N VAL A 98 -7.20 10.44 10.51
CA VAL A 98 -7.00 9.04 10.11
C VAL A 98 -8.07 8.62 9.09
N MET A 99 -9.33 8.97 9.31
CA MET A 99 -10.42 8.65 8.36
C MET A 99 -10.22 9.34 7.00
N VAL A 100 -9.85 10.62 6.99
CA VAL A 100 -9.54 11.35 5.74
C VAL A 100 -8.37 10.70 5.02
N SER A 101 -7.31 10.33 5.74
CA SER A 101 -6.16 9.61 5.18
C SER A 101 -6.57 8.28 4.57
N GLN A 102 -7.34 7.48 5.30
CA GLN A 102 -7.81 6.17 4.86
C GLN A 102 -8.68 6.29 3.61
N ASN A 103 -9.62 7.23 3.57
CA ASN A 103 -10.46 7.48 2.39
C ASN A 103 -9.63 7.83 1.16
N ARG A 104 -8.58 8.63 1.35
CA ARG A 104 -7.68 9.05 0.27
C ARG A 104 -6.74 7.93 -0.20
N GLN A 105 -6.30 7.06 0.72
CA GLN A 105 -5.56 5.84 0.38
C GLN A 105 -6.44 4.86 -0.39
N ALA A 106 -7.67 4.62 0.08
CA ALA A 106 -8.63 3.75 -0.58
C ALA A 106 -8.92 4.21 -2.03
N ALA A 107 -9.10 5.52 -2.25
CA ALA A 107 -9.28 6.06 -3.60
C ALA A 107 -8.07 5.79 -4.53
N ARG A 108 -6.84 5.88 -4.00
CA ARG A 108 -5.61 5.56 -4.75
C ARG A 108 -5.49 4.07 -5.03
N ASP A 109 -5.85 3.23 -4.06
CA ASP A 109 -5.79 1.78 -4.17
C ASP A 109 -6.79 1.27 -5.20
N THR A 110 -7.99 1.86 -5.29
CA THR A 110 -8.97 1.57 -6.36
C THR A 110 -8.39 1.84 -7.75
N ILE A 111 -7.81 3.03 -7.97
CA ILE A 111 -7.21 3.38 -9.27
C ILE A 111 -6.06 2.42 -9.63
N ARG A 112 -5.21 2.09 -8.64
CA ARG A 112 -4.13 1.12 -8.84
C ARG A 112 -4.65 -0.27 -9.16
N ALA A 113 -5.74 -0.70 -8.52
CA ALA A 113 -6.38 -1.97 -8.82
C ALA A 113 -6.89 -2.03 -10.26
N ASP A 114 -7.53 -0.96 -10.74
CA ASP A 114 -8.02 -0.87 -12.13
C ASP A 114 -6.87 -0.95 -13.15
N LEU A 115 -5.78 -0.20 -12.91
CA LEU A 115 -4.59 -0.23 -13.76
C LEU A 115 -3.91 -1.60 -13.77
N ASN A 116 -3.78 -2.22 -12.59
CA ASN A 116 -3.22 -3.56 -12.46
C ASN A 116 -4.10 -4.61 -13.17
N PHE A 117 -5.42 -4.45 -13.11
CA PHE A 117 -6.35 -5.30 -13.84
C PHE A 117 -6.15 -5.17 -15.36
N GLU A 118 -6.13 -3.94 -15.89
CA GLU A 118 -5.89 -3.70 -17.32
C GLU A 118 -4.54 -4.27 -17.78
N ALA A 119 -3.48 -4.06 -17.00
CA ALA A 119 -2.16 -4.60 -17.30
C ALA A 119 -2.15 -6.13 -17.29
N SER A 120 -2.86 -6.76 -16.34
CA SER A 120 -2.98 -8.21 -16.23
C SER A 120 -3.69 -8.80 -17.45
N VAL A 121 -4.86 -8.24 -17.82
CA VAL A 121 -5.62 -8.67 -19.02
C VAL A 121 -4.79 -8.51 -20.28
N ARG A 122 -4.08 -7.39 -20.43
CA ARG A 122 -3.20 -7.16 -21.58
C ARG A 122 -2.07 -8.18 -21.66
N SER A 123 -1.46 -8.51 -20.52
CA SER A 123 -0.39 -9.52 -20.42
C SER A 123 -0.91 -10.92 -20.79
N GLU A 124 -2.11 -11.26 -20.33
CA GLU A 124 -2.77 -12.53 -20.66
C GLU A 124 -3.05 -12.63 -22.16
N VAL A 125 -3.68 -11.62 -22.76
CA VAL A 125 -3.95 -11.57 -24.21
C VAL A 125 -2.65 -11.69 -25.01
N TRP A 126 -1.60 -10.97 -24.62
CA TRP A 126 -0.29 -11.06 -25.27
C TRP A 126 0.30 -12.47 -25.17
N SER A 127 0.25 -13.08 -23.99
CA SER A 127 0.78 -14.43 -23.74
C SER A 127 0.03 -15.48 -24.57
N THR A 128 -1.30 -15.40 -24.61
CA THR A 128 -2.15 -16.29 -25.41
C THR A 128 -1.87 -16.12 -26.91
N ASN A 129 -1.70 -14.89 -27.39
CA ASN A 129 -1.36 -14.64 -28.79
C ASN A 129 0.04 -15.17 -29.14
N LEU A 130 1.01 -15.04 -28.24
CA LEU A 130 2.34 -15.61 -28.43
C LEU A 130 2.28 -17.15 -28.45
N GLY A 131 1.52 -17.78 -27.55
CA GLY A 131 1.29 -19.22 -27.53
C GLY A 131 0.72 -19.70 -28.85
N ARG A 132 -0.36 -19.08 -29.34
CA ARG A 132 -0.97 -19.41 -30.64
C ARG A 132 0.02 -19.22 -31.80
N ALA A 133 0.82 -18.16 -31.80
CA ALA A 133 1.84 -17.92 -32.83
C ALA A 133 2.95 -18.99 -32.84
N LEU A 134 3.20 -19.63 -31.70
CA LEU A 134 4.14 -20.75 -31.55
C LEU A 134 3.49 -22.13 -31.77
N GLY A 135 2.19 -22.18 -32.08
CA GLY A 135 1.43 -23.43 -32.22
C GLY A 135 1.10 -24.12 -30.90
N LEU A 136 1.22 -23.41 -29.78
CA LEU A 136 0.78 -23.87 -28.47
C LEU A 136 -0.71 -23.58 -28.30
N ASP A 137 -1.47 -24.59 -27.89
CA ASP A 137 -2.89 -24.45 -27.58
C ASP A 137 -3.08 -23.95 -26.13
N PRO A 138 -3.71 -22.79 -25.91
CA PRO A 138 -3.96 -22.26 -24.57
C PRO A 138 -4.72 -23.22 -23.65
N GLU A 139 -5.70 -23.96 -24.19
CA GLU A 139 -6.50 -24.91 -23.39
C GLU A 139 -5.64 -26.05 -22.83
N GLU A 140 -4.66 -26.52 -23.61
CA GLU A 140 -3.76 -27.59 -23.17
C GLU A 140 -2.82 -27.11 -22.05
N ILE A 141 -2.28 -25.89 -22.15
CA ILE A 141 -1.45 -25.31 -21.09
C ILE A 141 -2.25 -25.14 -19.81
N GLU A 142 -3.50 -24.68 -19.92
CA GLU A 142 -4.37 -24.49 -18.76
C GLU A 142 -4.71 -25.83 -18.10
N ARG A 143 -5.02 -26.86 -18.90
CA ARG A 143 -5.23 -28.24 -18.42
C ARG A 143 -4.02 -28.78 -17.68
N GLN A 144 -2.81 -28.65 -18.25
CA GLN A 144 -1.56 -29.07 -17.62
C GLN A 144 -1.29 -28.32 -16.31
N THR A 145 -1.57 -27.02 -16.28
CA THR A 145 -1.40 -26.20 -15.08
C THR A 145 -2.37 -26.63 -13.98
N GLN A 146 -3.64 -26.86 -14.31
CA GLN A 146 -4.64 -27.35 -13.36
C GLN A 146 -4.27 -28.73 -12.79
N GLU A 147 -3.79 -29.65 -13.63
CA GLU A 147 -3.34 -30.98 -13.20
C GLU A 147 -2.14 -30.90 -12.23
N LEU A 148 -1.16 -30.05 -12.53
CA LEU A 148 -0.01 -29.80 -11.67
C LEU A 148 -0.42 -29.17 -10.33
N LEU A 149 -1.34 -28.20 -10.35
CA LEU A 149 -1.87 -27.57 -9.13
C LEU A 149 -2.65 -28.58 -8.28
N ALA A 150 -3.48 -29.42 -8.90
CA ALA A 150 -4.21 -30.48 -8.22
C ALA A 150 -3.25 -31.48 -7.56
N THR A 151 -2.20 -31.87 -8.29
CA THR A 151 -1.16 -32.78 -7.78
C THR A 151 -0.35 -32.15 -6.65
N SER A 152 0.04 -30.88 -6.77
CA SER A 152 0.77 -30.13 -5.73
C SER A 152 -0.09 -29.95 -4.47
N ARG A 153 -1.36 -29.60 -4.63
CA ARG A 153 -2.32 -29.49 -3.53
C ARG A 153 -2.55 -30.84 -2.84
N ALA A 154 -2.64 -31.93 -3.59
CA ALA A 154 -2.75 -33.28 -3.04
C ALA A 154 -1.48 -33.68 -2.24
N ARG A 155 -0.28 -33.37 -2.75
CA ARG A 155 0.97 -33.58 -2.01
C ARG A 155 1.01 -32.76 -0.72
N MET A 156 0.75 -31.45 -0.78
CA MET A 156 0.73 -30.59 0.42
C MET A 156 -0.26 -31.10 1.46
N ASN A 157 -1.48 -31.45 1.06
CA ASN A 157 -2.48 -31.99 1.98
C ASN A 157 -2.02 -33.32 2.61
N SER A 158 -1.33 -34.18 1.85
CA SER A 158 -0.78 -35.43 2.38
C SER A 158 0.37 -35.20 3.39
N GLU A 159 1.21 -34.18 3.17
CA GLU A 159 2.31 -33.81 4.08
C GLU A 159 1.79 -33.16 5.37
N LEU A 160 0.81 -32.26 5.26
CA LEU A 160 0.13 -31.63 6.40
C LEU A 160 -0.68 -32.65 7.23
N GLY A 161 -1.29 -33.65 6.57
CA GLY A 161 -2.01 -34.73 7.23
C GLY A 161 -1.09 -35.71 7.97
N ARG A 162 0.15 -35.90 7.50
CA ARG A 162 1.15 -36.78 8.13
C ARG A 162 1.81 -36.17 9.38
N GLN A 163 1.64 -34.86 9.62
CA GLN A 163 2.18 -34.12 10.77
C GLN A 163 1.15 -33.89 11.90
N ARG A 164 -0.11 -34.31 11.73
CA ARG A 164 -1.10 -34.21 12.83
C ARG A 164 -1.05 -35.50 13.69
N PRO A 165 -0.66 -35.39 14.98
CA PRO A 165 -0.61 -36.53 15.91
C PRO A 165 -2.00 -37.08 16.25
#